data_AF-A0A4Z0YMC3-F1
#
_entry.id   AF-A0A4Z0YMC3-F1
#
_cell.length_a   1.000
_cell.length_b   1.000
_cell.length_c   1.000
_cell.angle_alpha   90.00
_cell.angle_beta   90.00
_cell.angle_gamma   90.00
#
_symmetry.space_group_name_H-M   'P 1'
#
loop_
_entity.id
_entity.type
_entity.pdbx_description
1 polymer ?
#
loop_
_entity_poly.entity_id
_entity_poly.type
_entity_poly.pdbx_seq_one_letter_code
_entity_poly.pdbx_strand_id
1 'polypeptide(L)'
;MAFDGSFSTTLSPTGSEAFGSHALSNSISSLVSSTNPRVAPSQISKTYRQASQLFLTRRLPEALSTLLPLITPLTEGSDANGLTEPAPVVRASRATRIKVWSLYLTILNAILELDSEEGKDAFGTQEWRTLCQKVRSGDVWEEVVQFGYHGVEGDVDSDVVINLATLLLAHARSQMVNQKRLENYLAASNTPNLDISRQLEAARSYRPSSRSGRSASKGAASGADTPRDLNARVKILELYTLHVLLRNNEWDYAREFISVSSVLDEERREAFLQALQSLQEEQQAVQQREREEQQRQEDSLKKDIEDARRLRAENEAREHRRLEEERGKREASEVDYGIEQSSHPSSPSKARDSRNGSAMSKQSQSSSSVSKAKKSAAPPSLGARAAMIIANLRNIIEQMGSSLRTNPMLLMRLVAFIVSIIVVFGRRDLRERIKRILGSGWTKVKQTAGMGVKVTYI
;
A
#
# COMPACT_ATOMS: atom_id res chain seq x y z
N MET A 1 -45.73 64.26 -50.57
CA MET A 1 -45.04 65.11 -51.57
C MET A 1 -44.55 64.20 -52.68
N ALA A 2 -44.32 64.71 -53.90
CA ALA A 2 -44.03 63.92 -55.10
C ALA A 2 -42.83 64.51 -55.86
N PHE A 3 -42.34 63.76 -56.88
CA PHE A 3 -41.26 64.12 -57.82
C PHE A 3 -39.85 64.24 -57.20
N ASP A 4 -38.75 63.91 -57.90
CA ASP A 4 -38.55 63.19 -59.18
C ASP A 4 -37.18 62.46 -59.16
N GLY A 5 -36.87 61.63 -60.17
CA GLY A 5 -35.56 60.95 -60.24
C GLY A 5 -35.33 59.90 -61.35
N SER A 6 -35.70 60.17 -62.61
CA SER A 6 -35.20 59.39 -63.77
C SER A 6 -33.68 59.66 -64.00
N PHE A 7 -32.86 58.86 -64.68
CA PHE A 7 -33.12 58.03 -65.89
C PHE A 7 -32.25 56.76 -66.03
N SER A 8 -32.86 55.76 -66.66
CA SER A 8 -32.33 54.80 -67.67
C SER A 8 -30.84 54.81 -68.07
N THR A 9 -30.25 53.60 -68.23
CA THR A 9 -29.78 53.08 -69.53
C THR A 9 -29.69 51.54 -69.48
N THR A 10 -29.92 50.87 -70.61
CA THR A 10 -29.85 49.41 -70.80
C THR A 10 -28.58 49.00 -71.55
N LEU A 11 -28.08 47.77 -71.35
CA LEU A 11 -27.60 46.84 -72.39
C LEU A 11 -27.01 45.55 -71.77
N SER A 12 -27.04 44.46 -72.55
CA SER A 12 -26.51 43.11 -72.24
C SER A 12 -25.79 42.57 -73.50
N PRO A 13 -25.22 41.35 -73.54
CA PRO A 13 -24.56 40.53 -72.53
C PRO A 13 -23.14 40.06 -73.00
N THR A 14 -22.62 38.98 -72.41
CA THR A 14 -21.45 38.16 -72.83
C THR A 14 -20.04 38.69 -72.51
N GLY A 15 -19.14 37.76 -72.18
CA GLY A 15 -17.77 38.03 -71.71
C GLY A 15 -17.29 36.97 -70.69
N SER A 16 -16.79 35.83 -71.18
CA SER A 16 -16.13 34.78 -70.39
C SER A 16 -14.65 35.17 -70.15
N GLU A 17 -14.04 35.04 -68.96
CA GLU A 17 -13.72 33.76 -68.28
C GLU A 17 -13.34 33.92 -66.78
N ALA A 18 -13.38 32.79 -66.06
CA ALA A 18 -12.50 32.40 -64.95
C ALA A 18 -12.08 33.40 -63.84
N PHE A 19 -12.88 33.52 -62.76
CA PHE A 19 -12.38 33.66 -61.38
C PHE A 19 -13.38 33.13 -60.32
N GLY A 20 -12.88 32.46 -59.26
CA GLY A 20 -13.49 32.58 -57.91
C GLY A 20 -14.43 31.50 -57.34
N SER A 21 -14.58 30.31 -57.93
CA SER A 21 -15.56 29.27 -57.50
C SER A 21 -15.25 28.50 -56.20
N HIS A 22 -14.72 29.17 -55.16
CA HIS A 22 -14.30 28.54 -53.89
C HIS A 22 -14.84 29.19 -52.59
N ALA A 23 -15.68 30.22 -52.67
CA ALA A 23 -16.01 31.06 -51.49
C ALA A 23 -17.09 30.52 -50.52
N LEU A 24 -17.94 29.55 -50.90
CA LEU A 24 -19.20 29.27 -50.16
C LEU A 24 -19.40 27.80 -49.69
N SER A 25 -18.39 26.93 -49.78
CA SER A 25 -18.56 25.48 -49.58
C SER A 25 -18.31 24.95 -48.14
N ASN A 26 -18.26 25.80 -47.11
CA ASN A 26 -17.77 25.42 -45.76
C ASN A 26 -18.81 25.44 -44.62
N SER A 27 -20.08 25.80 -44.86
CA SER A 27 -21.00 26.22 -43.78
C SER A 27 -22.20 25.31 -43.47
N ILE A 28 -22.26 24.07 -44.00
CA ILE A 28 -23.46 23.19 -43.87
C ILE A 28 -23.15 21.83 -43.18
N SER A 29 -21.88 21.46 -43.00
CA SER A 29 -21.48 20.13 -42.50
C SER A 29 -21.64 19.91 -40.99
N SER A 30 -22.28 20.83 -40.26
CA SER A 30 -22.35 20.83 -38.79
C SER A 30 -23.67 20.32 -38.19
N LEU A 31 -24.69 20.00 -38.99
CA LEU A 31 -26.05 19.71 -38.52
C LEU A 31 -26.56 18.28 -38.80
N VAL A 32 -25.76 17.41 -39.45
CA VAL A 32 -26.18 16.04 -39.84
C VAL A 32 -25.23 14.99 -39.23
N SER A 33 -25.14 14.97 -37.90
CA SER A 33 -24.38 13.95 -37.14
C SER A 33 -24.98 13.69 -35.75
N SER A 34 -26.31 13.70 -35.64
CA SER A 34 -27.07 13.58 -34.38
C SER A 34 -27.40 12.14 -33.95
N THR A 35 -26.89 11.11 -34.66
CA THR A 35 -27.25 9.69 -34.44
C THR A 35 -26.07 8.78 -34.08
N ASN A 36 -24.84 9.30 -33.94
CA ASN A 36 -23.70 8.55 -33.39
C ASN A 36 -22.60 9.51 -32.89
N PRO A 37 -22.20 9.48 -31.59
CA PRO A 37 -21.26 10.45 -31.00
C PRO A 37 -19.79 10.16 -31.35
N ARG A 38 -19.45 10.27 -32.63
CA ARG A 38 -18.10 10.00 -33.16
C ARG A 38 -17.09 11.08 -32.72
N VAL A 39 -16.51 10.90 -31.54
CA VAL A 39 -15.47 11.79 -30.98
C VAL A 39 -14.30 11.92 -31.95
N ALA A 40 -14.08 13.13 -32.46
CA ALA A 40 -13.02 13.42 -33.41
C ALA A 40 -11.65 13.39 -32.72
N PRO A 41 -10.55 12.96 -33.40
CA PRO A 41 -9.21 12.93 -32.81
C PRO A 41 -8.69 14.32 -32.37
N SER A 42 -9.25 15.39 -32.94
CA SER A 42 -9.03 16.78 -32.51
C SER A 42 -9.71 17.11 -31.18
N GLN A 43 -10.85 16.48 -30.84
CA GLN A 43 -11.50 16.60 -29.52
C GLN A 43 -10.71 15.85 -28.46
N ILE A 44 -10.31 14.59 -28.73
CA ILE A 44 -9.42 13.80 -27.84
C ILE A 44 -8.16 14.61 -27.47
N SER A 45 -7.56 15.27 -28.47
CA SER A 45 -6.37 16.12 -28.30
C SER A 45 -6.62 17.43 -27.54
N LYS A 46 -7.86 17.94 -27.49
CA LYS A 46 -8.26 19.10 -26.65
C LYS A 46 -8.52 18.66 -25.21
N THR A 47 -9.33 17.62 -25.03
CA THR A 47 -9.68 17.06 -23.71
C THR A 47 -8.42 16.58 -22.96
N TYR A 48 -7.46 15.96 -23.65
CA TYR A 48 -6.14 15.65 -23.07
C TYR A 48 -5.41 16.90 -22.53
N ARG A 49 -5.38 18.01 -23.28
CA ARG A 49 -4.75 19.25 -22.83
C ARG A 49 -5.48 19.85 -21.62
N GLN A 50 -6.81 19.79 -21.61
CA GLN A 50 -7.62 20.25 -20.49
C GLN A 50 -7.37 19.42 -19.22
N ALA A 51 -7.41 18.08 -19.30
CA ALA A 51 -7.09 17.20 -18.19
C ALA A 51 -5.64 17.39 -17.69
N SER A 52 -4.68 17.62 -18.59
CA SER A 52 -3.28 17.93 -18.24
C SER A 52 -3.15 19.29 -17.52
N GLN A 53 -3.89 20.31 -17.93
CA GLN A 53 -3.93 21.62 -17.25
C GLN A 53 -4.55 21.51 -15.84
N LEU A 54 -5.59 20.69 -15.67
CA LEU A 54 -6.22 20.42 -14.38
C LEU A 54 -5.27 19.63 -13.46
N PHE A 55 -4.60 18.60 -13.97
CA PHE A 55 -3.57 17.85 -13.25
C PHE A 55 -2.43 18.77 -12.74
N LEU A 56 -1.88 19.62 -13.61
CA LEU A 56 -0.83 20.59 -13.26
C LEU A 56 -1.29 21.66 -12.24
N THR A 57 -2.60 21.85 -12.06
CA THR A 57 -3.17 22.77 -11.05
C THR A 57 -3.66 22.03 -9.79
N ARG A 58 -3.22 20.78 -9.57
CA ARG A 58 -3.62 19.86 -8.48
C ARG A 58 -5.14 19.56 -8.41
N ARG A 59 -5.88 19.87 -9.47
CA ARG A 59 -7.32 19.60 -9.63
C ARG A 59 -7.55 18.16 -10.06
N LEU A 60 -7.15 17.21 -9.19
CA LEU A 60 -7.15 15.78 -9.49
C LEU A 60 -8.55 15.20 -9.76
N PRO A 61 -9.62 15.57 -9.02
CA PRO A 61 -10.99 15.11 -9.33
C PRO A 61 -11.48 15.63 -10.69
N GLU A 62 -11.26 16.91 -11.01
CA GLU A 62 -11.65 17.47 -12.31
C GLU A 62 -10.80 16.89 -13.46
N ALA A 63 -9.50 16.64 -13.23
CA ALA A 63 -8.62 16.01 -14.21
C ALA A 63 -9.05 14.57 -14.54
N LEU A 64 -9.33 13.76 -13.51
CA LEU A 64 -9.79 12.37 -13.67
C LEU A 64 -11.15 12.30 -14.36
N SER A 65 -12.13 13.10 -13.92
CA SER A 65 -13.46 13.15 -14.53
C SER A 65 -13.46 13.73 -15.95
N THR A 66 -12.53 14.63 -16.30
CA THR A 66 -12.32 15.09 -17.69
C THR A 66 -11.72 13.99 -18.58
N LEU A 67 -10.94 13.06 -18.01
CA LEU A 67 -10.23 12.03 -18.76
C LEU A 67 -11.02 10.71 -18.90
N LEU A 68 -11.86 10.35 -17.91
CA LEU A 68 -12.66 9.12 -17.91
C LEU A 68 -13.49 8.91 -19.20
N PRO A 69 -14.22 9.89 -19.77
CA PRO A 69 -15.04 9.69 -20.98
C PRO A 69 -14.24 9.39 -22.26
N LEU A 70 -12.91 9.48 -22.22
CA LEU A 70 -12.03 9.05 -23.31
C LEU A 70 -11.57 7.58 -23.17
N ILE A 71 -11.58 7.09 -21.93
CA ILE A 71 -10.96 5.85 -21.46
C ILE A 71 -11.99 4.75 -21.21
N THR A 72 -13.12 5.09 -20.59
CA THR A 72 -14.25 4.18 -20.41
C THR A 72 -15.07 4.12 -21.71
N PRO A 73 -15.46 2.93 -22.20
CA PRO A 73 -16.40 2.83 -23.32
C PRO A 73 -17.78 3.38 -22.92
N LEU A 74 -18.51 3.97 -23.87
CA LEU A 74 -19.87 4.47 -23.62
C LEU A 74 -20.84 3.29 -23.59
N THR A 75 -21.34 2.93 -22.41
CA THR A 75 -22.28 1.81 -22.21
C THR A 75 -23.73 2.11 -22.66
N GLU A 76 -23.92 3.08 -23.57
CA GLU A 76 -25.23 3.49 -24.10
C GLU A 76 -25.44 2.95 -25.52
N GLY A 77 -25.48 1.62 -25.65
CA GLY A 77 -25.64 0.95 -26.93
C GLY A 77 -25.38 -0.55 -26.83
N SER A 78 -26.36 -1.30 -26.32
CA SER A 78 -26.34 -2.76 -26.41
C SER A 78 -26.74 -3.22 -27.81
N ASP A 79 -25.92 -2.89 -28.81
CA ASP A 79 -26.08 -3.40 -30.17
C ASP A 79 -26.09 -4.93 -30.15
N ALA A 80 -27.02 -5.52 -30.92
CA ALA A 80 -27.54 -6.86 -30.70
C ALA A 80 -26.57 -8.04 -31.01
N ASN A 81 -25.26 -7.78 -31.10
CA ASN A 81 -24.19 -8.76 -31.34
C ASN A 81 -23.23 -8.94 -30.14
N GLY A 82 -23.42 -8.23 -29.02
CA GLY A 82 -22.63 -8.44 -27.79
C GLY A 82 -21.15 -8.02 -27.87
N LEU A 83 -20.78 -7.23 -28.88
CA LEU A 83 -19.45 -6.65 -29.04
C LEU A 83 -19.42 -5.26 -28.41
N THR A 84 -18.79 -5.11 -27.25
CA THR A 84 -18.62 -3.82 -26.57
C THR A 84 -17.86 -2.83 -27.45
N GLU A 85 -18.40 -1.62 -27.65
CA GLU A 85 -17.71 -0.60 -28.46
C GLU A 85 -16.39 -0.19 -27.76
N PRO A 86 -15.22 -0.25 -28.44
CA PRO A 86 -13.95 0.13 -27.84
C PRO A 86 -13.88 1.63 -27.55
N ALA A 87 -13.24 2.00 -26.44
CA ALA A 87 -13.21 3.38 -25.95
C ALA A 87 -12.63 4.37 -26.99
N PRO A 88 -13.03 5.66 -26.97
CA PRO A 88 -12.60 6.65 -27.96
C PRO A 88 -11.07 6.75 -28.17
N VAL A 89 -10.28 6.52 -27.13
CA VAL A 89 -8.80 6.49 -27.16
C VAL A 89 -8.22 5.39 -28.05
N VAL A 90 -8.92 4.28 -28.27
CA VAL A 90 -8.48 3.22 -29.19
C VAL A 90 -8.43 3.74 -30.62
N ARG A 91 -9.37 4.62 -30.99
CA ARG A 91 -9.46 5.27 -32.32
C ARG A 91 -8.48 6.43 -32.50
N ALA A 92 -7.75 6.82 -31.45
CA ALA A 92 -6.74 7.88 -31.51
C ALA A 92 -5.39 7.36 -32.05
N SER A 93 -4.52 8.29 -32.48
CA SER A 93 -3.15 7.93 -32.89
C SER A 93 -2.36 7.30 -31.74
N ARG A 94 -1.39 6.40 -32.03
CA ARG A 94 -0.49 5.79 -31.02
C ARG A 94 0.09 6.84 -30.05
N ALA A 95 0.62 7.95 -30.58
CA ALA A 95 1.20 9.03 -29.78
C ALA A 95 0.17 9.82 -28.93
N THR A 96 -1.11 9.79 -29.30
CA THR A 96 -2.21 10.32 -28.47
C THR A 96 -2.62 9.30 -27.41
N ARG A 97 -2.73 8.02 -27.78
CA ARG A 97 -3.10 6.89 -26.91
C ARG A 97 -2.13 6.76 -25.73
N ILE A 98 -0.83 6.69 -26.01
CA ILE A 98 0.23 6.65 -24.97
C ILE A 98 0.08 7.82 -24.01
N LYS A 99 -0.09 9.05 -24.52
CA LYS A 99 -0.20 10.25 -23.67
C LYS A 99 -1.43 10.24 -22.78
N VAL A 100 -2.59 9.81 -23.28
CA VAL A 100 -3.83 9.71 -22.48
C VAL A 100 -3.69 8.66 -21.39
N TRP A 101 -3.18 7.46 -21.70
CA TRP A 101 -2.98 6.40 -20.70
C TRP A 101 -1.88 6.72 -19.69
N SER A 102 -0.73 7.25 -20.12
CA SER A 102 0.30 7.73 -19.19
C SER A 102 -0.25 8.83 -18.26
N LEU A 103 -1.01 9.81 -18.78
CA LEU A 103 -1.64 10.83 -17.92
C LEU A 103 -2.64 10.22 -16.93
N TYR A 104 -3.44 9.22 -17.33
CA TYR A 104 -4.35 8.50 -16.43
C TYR A 104 -3.57 7.80 -15.30
N LEU A 105 -2.50 7.08 -15.63
CA LEU A 105 -1.66 6.37 -14.66
C LEU A 105 -0.92 7.35 -13.73
N THR A 106 -0.43 8.49 -14.23
CA THR A 106 0.16 9.55 -13.40
C THR A 106 -0.87 10.22 -12.50
N ILE A 107 -2.12 10.43 -12.97
CA ILE A 107 -3.22 10.91 -12.13
C ILE A 107 -3.51 9.89 -11.02
N LEU A 108 -3.62 8.59 -11.33
CA LEU A 108 -3.81 7.55 -10.32
C LEU A 108 -2.66 7.47 -9.29
N ASN A 109 -1.41 7.65 -9.73
CA ASN A 109 -0.27 7.72 -8.82
C ASN A 109 -0.35 8.93 -7.88
N ALA A 110 -0.56 10.12 -8.43
CA ALA A 110 -0.67 11.37 -7.67
C ALA A 110 -1.90 11.38 -6.73
N ILE A 111 -2.98 10.68 -7.11
CA ILE A 111 -4.10 10.39 -6.22
C ILE A 111 -3.62 9.53 -5.04
N LEU A 112 -2.95 8.40 -5.28
CA LEU A 112 -2.47 7.51 -4.21
C LEU A 112 -1.38 8.10 -3.31
N GLU A 113 -0.68 9.13 -3.78
CA GLU A 113 0.29 9.93 -3.00
C GLU A 113 -0.37 11.00 -2.11
N LEU A 114 -1.68 11.24 -2.23
CA LEU A 114 -2.41 12.10 -1.29
C LEU A 114 -2.53 11.45 0.08
N ASP A 115 -2.53 12.28 1.12
CA ASP A 115 -2.88 11.84 2.48
C ASP A 115 -4.29 11.26 2.55
N SER A 116 -4.47 10.34 3.50
CA SER A 116 -5.76 9.64 3.75
C SER A 116 -6.95 10.59 3.88
N GLU A 117 -6.76 11.81 4.40
CA GLU A 117 -7.84 12.79 4.54
C GLU A 117 -7.98 13.70 3.30
N GLU A 118 -6.88 14.20 2.70
CA GLU A 118 -6.92 14.99 1.45
C GLU A 118 -7.61 14.21 0.32
N GLY A 119 -7.30 12.91 0.19
CA GLY A 119 -7.93 12.02 -0.78
C GLY A 119 -9.42 11.76 -0.53
N LYS A 120 -9.84 11.67 0.74
CA LYS A 120 -11.26 11.52 1.12
C LYS A 120 -12.06 12.80 0.85
N ASP A 121 -11.49 13.96 1.14
CA ASP A 121 -12.17 15.25 0.99
C ASP A 121 -12.28 15.65 -0.48
N ALA A 122 -11.26 15.34 -1.30
CA ALA A 122 -11.26 15.65 -2.74
C ALA A 122 -12.18 14.72 -3.58
N PHE A 123 -12.27 13.42 -3.26
CA PHE A 123 -13.02 12.44 -4.06
C PHE A 123 -14.28 11.88 -3.38
N GLY A 124 -14.48 12.14 -2.09
CA GLY A 124 -15.45 11.43 -1.27
C GLY A 124 -14.92 10.06 -0.83
N THR A 125 -15.24 9.66 0.41
CA THR A 125 -14.60 8.48 1.04
C THR A 125 -14.83 7.16 0.31
N GLN A 126 -15.88 7.04 -0.52
CA GLN A 126 -16.20 5.83 -1.27
C GLN A 126 -15.33 5.71 -2.53
N GLU A 127 -15.38 6.70 -3.43
CA GLU A 127 -14.64 6.68 -4.69
C GLU A 127 -13.12 6.63 -4.46
N TRP A 128 -12.62 7.38 -3.47
CA TRP A 128 -11.24 7.26 -2.99
C TRP A 128 -10.87 5.81 -2.65
N ARG A 129 -11.69 5.11 -1.85
CA ARG A 129 -11.44 3.70 -1.48
C ARG A 129 -11.56 2.75 -2.67
N THR A 130 -12.49 2.99 -3.60
CA THR A 130 -12.63 2.21 -4.84
C THR A 130 -11.39 2.35 -5.72
N LEU A 131 -10.95 3.59 -6.00
CA LEU A 131 -9.74 3.88 -6.77
C LEU A 131 -8.49 3.28 -6.10
N CYS A 132 -8.30 3.50 -4.80
CA CYS A 132 -7.21 2.90 -4.05
C CYS A 132 -7.21 1.37 -4.13
N GLN A 133 -8.39 0.73 -4.01
CA GLN A 133 -8.48 -0.72 -4.07
C GLN A 133 -8.17 -1.25 -5.48
N LYS A 134 -8.69 -0.61 -6.54
CA LYS A 134 -8.49 -0.96 -7.96
C LYS A 134 -7.02 -0.96 -8.40
N VAL A 135 -6.23 -0.02 -7.90
CA VAL A 135 -4.76 -0.02 -8.12
C VAL A 135 -4.08 -1.07 -7.24
N ARG A 136 -4.54 -1.24 -5.99
CA ARG A 136 -3.96 -2.20 -5.02
C ARG A 136 -4.17 -3.67 -5.38
N SER A 137 -5.19 -3.99 -6.17
CA SER A 137 -5.47 -5.31 -6.76
C SER A 137 -4.75 -5.53 -8.09
N GLY A 138 -4.57 -4.48 -8.89
CA GLY A 138 -3.99 -4.53 -10.23
C GLY A 138 -5.01 -4.45 -11.37
N ASP A 139 -6.31 -4.26 -11.07
CA ASP A 139 -7.41 -4.25 -12.05
C ASP A 139 -7.26 -3.14 -13.11
N VAL A 140 -6.52 -2.08 -12.79
CA VAL A 140 -6.13 -1.02 -13.74
C VAL A 140 -5.33 -1.56 -14.93
N TRP A 141 -4.59 -2.66 -14.77
CA TRP A 141 -3.91 -3.31 -15.89
C TRP A 141 -4.90 -3.90 -16.89
N GLU A 142 -5.94 -4.59 -16.40
CA GLU A 142 -6.99 -5.16 -17.26
C GLU A 142 -7.78 -4.05 -17.96
N GLU A 143 -8.07 -2.94 -17.28
CA GLU A 143 -8.70 -1.77 -17.87
C GLU A 143 -7.88 -1.16 -19.02
N VAL A 144 -6.57 -0.96 -18.83
CA VAL A 144 -5.68 -0.44 -19.89
C VAL A 144 -5.65 -1.40 -21.09
N VAL A 145 -5.51 -2.70 -20.84
CA VAL A 145 -5.46 -3.74 -21.88
C VAL A 145 -6.79 -3.82 -22.64
N GLN A 146 -7.90 -3.91 -21.93
CA GLN A 146 -9.24 -4.10 -22.50
C GLN A 146 -9.73 -2.86 -23.24
N PHE A 147 -9.69 -1.68 -22.61
CA PHE A 147 -10.22 -0.44 -23.19
C PHE A 147 -9.19 0.34 -24.01
N GLY A 148 -7.90 0.04 -23.92
CA GLY A 148 -6.83 0.70 -24.69
C GLY A 148 -6.31 -0.11 -25.87
N TYR A 149 -6.30 -1.44 -25.76
CA TYR A 149 -5.58 -2.35 -26.65
C TYR A 149 -6.39 -3.62 -27.01
N HIS A 150 -7.73 -3.51 -27.00
CA HIS A 150 -8.69 -4.56 -27.41
C HIS A 150 -8.60 -5.90 -26.66
N GLY A 151 -7.98 -5.95 -25.47
CA GLY A 151 -7.78 -7.20 -24.73
C GLY A 151 -6.44 -7.91 -25.01
N VAL A 152 -5.58 -7.38 -25.89
CA VAL A 152 -4.30 -7.99 -26.25
C VAL A 152 -3.17 -7.40 -25.39
N GLU A 153 -2.66 -8.16 -24.42
CA GLU A 153 -1.59 -7.68 -23.53
C GLU A 153 -0.31 -7.32 -24.30
N GLY A 154 0.07 -8.07 -25.33
CA GLY A 154 1.26 -7.81 -26.15
C GLY A 154 1.20 -6.56 -27.05
N ASP A 155 0.02 -6.01 -27.31
CA ASP A 155 -0.14 -4.79 -28.12
C ASP A 155 0.03 -3.50 -27.28
N VAL A 156 0.14 -3.61 -25.95
CA VAL A 156 0.29 -2.46 -25.06
C VAL A 156 1.64 -1.79 -25.28
N ASP A 157 1.60 -0.46 -25.41
CA ASP A 157 2.80 0.35 -25.65
C ASP A 157 3.80 0.24 -24.49
N SER A 158 5.07 0.00 -24.82
CA SER A 158 6.16 -0.21 -23.86
C SER A 158 6.31 0.93 -22.83
N ASP A 159 6.12 2.20 -23.23
CA ASP A 159 6.05 3.34 -22.30
C ASP A 159 4.88 3.25 -21.30
N VAL A 160 3.72 2.70 -21.72
CA VAL A 160 2.53 2.54 -20.86
C VAL A 160 2.72 1.37 -19.90
N VAL A 161 3.36 0.28 -20.36
CA VAL A 161 3.74 -0.87 -19.50
C VAL A 161 4.69 -0.46 -18.39
N ILE A 162 5.72 0.36 -18.69
CA ILE A 162 6.63 0.89 -17.66
C ILE A 162 5.86 1.70 -16.61
N ASN A 163 4.95 2.58 -17.04
CA ASN A 163 4.13 3.38 -16.12
C ASN A 163 3.19 2.50 -15.27
N LEU A 164 2.54 1.49 -15.86
CA LEU A 164 1.70 0.52 -15.16
C LEU A 164 2.49 -0.26 -14.10
N ALA A 165 3.58 -0.89 -14.51
CA ALA A 165 4.40 -1.71 -13.61
C ALA A 165 5.04 -0.89 -12.49
N THR A 166 5.38 0.39 -12.73
CA THR A 166 5.85 1.33 -11.70
C THR A 166 4.74 1.71 -10.71
N LEU A 167 3.53 2.04 -11.20
CA LEU A 167 2.35 2.31 -10.36
C LEU A 167 2.03 1.11 -9.45
N LEU A 168 2.07 -0.11 -10.00
CA LEU A 168 1.87 -1.35 -9.24
C LEU A 168 3.03 -1.62 -8.28
N LEU A 169 4.29 -1.37 -8.66
CA LEU A 169 5.45 -1.53 -7.78
C LEU A 169 5.36 -0.64 -6.53
N ALA A 170 4.88 0.59 -6.69
CA ALA A 170 4.70 1.54 -5.60
C ALA A 170 3.51 1.19 -4.68
N HIS A 171 2.36 0.80 -5.25
CA HIS A 171 1.08 0.78 -4.52
C HIS A 171 0.39 -0.58 -4.39
N ALA A 172 0.77 -1.61 -5.14
CA ALA A 172 0.11 -2.92 -5.08
C ALA A 172 0.50 -3.71 -3.81
N ARG A 173 -0.47 -4.42 -3.21
CA ARG A 173 -0.25 -5.16 -1.95
C ARG A 173 0.60 -6.43 -2.12
N SER A 174 0.77 -6.90 -3.35
CA SER A 174 1.59 -8.06 -3.71
C SER A 174 2.09 -7.88 -5.14
N GLN A 175 3.39 -8.07 -5.35
CA GLN A 175 3.99 -7.95 -6.67
C GLN A 175 3.85 -9.22 -7.52
N MET A 176 3.17 -10.27 -7.03
CA MET A 176 2.84 -11.47 -7.80
C MET A 176 1.91 -11.19 -8.98
N VAL A 177 0.99 -10.21 -8.84
CA VAL A 177 0.13 -9.77 -9.96
C VAL A 177 0.96 -9.03 -11.01
N ASN A 178 1.84 -8.14 -10.56
CA ASN A 178 2.74 -7.37 -11.43
C ASN A 178 3.70 -8.29 -12.20
N GLN A 179 4.30 -9.27 -11.51
CA GLN A 179 5.11 -10.35 -12.08
C GLN A 179 4.36 -11.08 -13.20
N LYS A 180 3.19 -11.68 -12.90
CA LYS A 180 2.43 -12.44 -13.90
C LYS A 180 2.05 -11.60 -15.13
N ARG A 181 1.72 -10.32 -14.96
CA ARG A 181 1.40 -9.42 -16.07
C ARG A 181 2.62 -9.07 -16.91
N LEU A 182 3.78 -8.88 -16.28
CA LEU A 182 5.05 -8.67 -16.97
C LEU A 182 5.53 -9.94 -17.68
N GLU A 183 5.39 -11.12 -17.08
CA GLU A 183 5.64 -12.42 -17.71
C GLU A 183 4.77 -12.62 -18.96
N ASN A 184 3.45 -12.41 -18.84
CA ASN A 184 2.53 -12.45 -19.98
C ASN A 184 2.94 -11.46 -21.08
N TYR A 185 3.24 -10.21 -20.71
CA TYR A 185 3.65 -9.17 -21.65
C TYR A 185 4.95 -9.50 -22.37
N LEU A 186 5.95 -9.98 -21.64
CA LEU A 186 7.25 -10.38 -22.18
C LEU A 186 7.12 -11.62 -23.06
N ALA A 187 6.25 -12.58 -22.73
CA ALA A 187 5.94 -13.71 -23.60
C ALA A 187 5.27 -13.26 -24.91
N ALA A 188 4.21 -12.45 -24.82
CA ALA A 188 3.45 -11.97 -25.98
C ALA A 188 4.24 -11.01 -26.89
N SER A 189 5.12 -10.18 -26.33
CA SER A 189 6.03 -9.30 -27.10
C SER A 189 7.27 -10.02 -27.65
N ASN A 190 7.61 -11.21 -27.13
CA ASN A 190 8.68 -12.04 -27.68
C ASN A 190 8.19 -13.02 -28.77
N THR A 191 6.89 -13.29 -28.87
CA THR A 191 6.32 -13.89 -30.08
C THR A 191 6.20 -12.83 -31.18
N PRO A 192 6.86 -12.99 -32.35
CA PRO A 192 6.59 -12.11 -33.49
C PRO A 192 5.11 -12.28 -33.89
N ASN A 193 4.39 -11.17 -34.02
CA ASN A 193 2.95 -11.19 -34.24
C ASN A 193 2.60 -11.71 -35.64
N LEU A 194 2.33 -13.02 -35.73
CA LEU A 194 2.01 -13.75 -36.96
C LEU A 194 0.55 -13.52 -37.42
N ASP A 195 0.09 -12.26 -37.49
CA ASP A 195 -1.19 -11.87 -38.12
C ASP A 195 -1.09 -11.92 -39.67
N ILE A 196 -0.53 -13.04 -40.16
CA ILE A 196 -0.53 -13.44 -41.57
C ILE A 196 -1.98 -13.51 -42.07
N SER A 197 -2.95 -13.84 -41.21
CA SER A 197 -4.38 -13.84 -41.53
C SER A 197 -4.86 -12.48 -42.07
N ARG A 198 -4.70 -11.38 -41.32
CA ARG A 198 -5.07 -10.05 -41.83
C ARG A 198 -4.20 -9.62 -43.00
N GLN A 199 -2.91 -9.97 -43.02
CA GLN A 199 -2.04 -9.62 -44.14
C GLN A 199 -2.43 -10.35 -45.44
N LEU A 200 -2.97 -11.58 -45.32
CA LEU A 200 -3.49 -12.38 -46.43
C LEU A 200 -4.88 -11.90 -46.88
N GLU A 201 -5.74 -11.44 -45.98
CA GLU A 201 -7.01 -10.77 -46.35
C GLU A 201 -6.75 -9.42 -47.05
N ALA A 202 -5.77 -8.64 -46.58
CA ALA A 202 -5.30 -7.43 -47.25
C ALA A 202 -4.70 -7.73 -48.63
N ALA A 203 -3.96 -8.84 -48.79
CA ALA A 203 -3.45 -9.28 -50.09
C ALA A 203 -4.57 -9.76 -51.03
N ARG A 204 -5.57 -10.49 -50.51
CA ARG A 204 -6.73 -11.00 -51.27
C ARG A 204 -7.70 -9.92 -51.74
N SER A 205 -7.67 -8.73 -51.15
CA SER A 205 -8.55 -7.60 -51.49
C SER A 205 -7.94 -6.60 -52.49
N TYR A 206 -6.68 -6.77 -52.90
CA TYR A 206 -6.03 -5.86 -53.84
C TYR A 206 -6.30 -6.21 -55.32
N ARG A 207 -7.18 -5.43 -55.98
CA ARG A 207 -7.17 -5.33 -57.45
C ARG A 207 -5.97 -4.46 -57.89
N PRO A 208 -5.15 -4.89 -58.87
CA PRO A 208 -4.03 -4.08 -59.34
C PRO A 208 -4.52 -2.92 -60.20
N SER A 209 -4.51 -1.70 -59.66
CA SER A 209 -4.66 -0.46 -60.42
C SER A 209 -3.42 0.42 -60.20
N SER A 210 -2.68 0.69 -61.27
CA SER A 210 -1.39 1.35 -61.20
C SER A 210 -1.50 2.88 -61.24
N ARG A 211 -1.09 3.57 -60.17
CA ARG A 211 -0.31 4.82 -60.26
C ARG A 211 0.18 5.34 -58.90
N SER A 212 1.50 5.55 -58.82
CA SER A 212 2.24 6.55 -58.03
C SER A 212 1.84 6.87 -56.58
N GLY A 213 2.81 6.75 -55.66
CA GLY A 213 2.99 7.78 -54.62
C GLY A 213 2.86 7.35 -53.16
N ARG A 214 3.98 6.88 -52.57
CA ARG A 214 4.32 7.00 -51.14
C ARG A 214 3.18 6.73 -50.12
N SER A 215 2.91 5.45 -49.86
CA SER A 215 2.40 5.02 -48.55
C SER A 215 3.33 3.96 -47.96
N ALA A 216 4.24 4.38 -47.09
CA ALA A 216 5.05 3.48 -46.28
C ALA A 216 4.24 3.13 -45.03
N SER A 217 3.58 1.96 -45.05
CA SER A 217 2.71 1.49 -43.97
C SER A 217 3.50 1.15 -42.70
N LYS A 218 3.78 2.16 -41.87
CA LYS A 218 4.31 2.00 -40.50
C LYS A 218 3.22 1.46 -39.56
N GLY A 219 2.82 0.21 -39.75
CA GLY A 219 1.90 -0.52 -38.89
C GLY A 219 2.23 -2.01 -38.89
N ALA A 220 2.24 -2.62 -37.70
CA ALA A 220 2.41 -4.06 -37.45
C ALA A 220 3.67 -4.71 -38.05
N ALA A 221 4.86 -4.38 -37.52
CA ALA A 221 6.05 -5.22 -37.62
C ALA A 221 7.04 -4.95 -36.46
N SER A 222 7.61 -6.03 -35.90
CA SER A 222 8.88 -6.10 -35.12
C SER A 222 9.14 -5.07 -34.01
N GLY A 223 8.99 -5.48 -32.75
CA GLY A 223 9.43 -4.74 -31.55
C GLY A 223 10.96 -4.79 -31.31
N ALA A 224 11.74 -4.43 -32.33
CA ALA A 224 13.20 -4.48 -32.32
C ALA A 224 13.88 -3.34 -33.11
N ASP A 225 13.26 -2.83 -34.18
CA ASP A 225 13.95 -2.00 -35.19
C ASP A 225 14.11 -0.50 -34.82
N THR A 226 13.98 -0.12 -33.54
CA THR A 226 14.35 1.24 -33.09
C THR A 226 15.07 1.23 -31.74
N PRO A 227 16.13 2.06 -31.56
CA PRO A 227 16.91 2.08 -30.31
C PRO A 227 16.10 2.57 -29.10
N ARG A 228 14.99 3.30 -29.33
CA ARG A 228 14.04 3.66 -28.26
C ARG A 228 13.29 2.45 -27.72
N ASP A 229 12.85 1.55 -28.60
CA ASP A 229 12.04 0.40 -28.19
C ASP A 229 12.90 -0.67 -27.51
N LEU A 230 14.15 -0.86 -27.97
CA LEU A 230 15.16 -1.63 -27.24
C LEU A 230 15.41 -1.06 -25.84
N ASN A 231 15.59 0.26 -25.71
CA ASN A 231 15.76 0.92 -24.40
C ASN A 231 14.53 0.72 -23.50
N ALA A 232 13.31 0.87 -24.03
CA ALA A 232 12.08 0.59 -23.29
C ALA A 232 11.99 -0.88 -22.85
N ARG A 233 12.37 -1.84 -23.71
CA ARG A 233 12.42 -3.27 -23.38
C ARG A 233 13.47 -3.58 -22.31
N VAL A 234 14.66 -2.97 -22.37
CA VAL A 234 15.69 -3.08 -21.31
C VAL A 234 15.16 -2.56 -19.98
N LYS A 235 14.42 -1.43 -19.95
CA LYS A 235 13.79 -0.91 -18.73
C LYS A 235 12.68 -1.81 -18.18
N ILE A 236 11.91 -2.47 -19.04
CA ILE A 236 10.90 -3.46 -18.61
C ILE A 236 11.60 -4.67 -17.98
N LEU A 237 12.73 -5.12 -18.55
CA LEU A 237 13.55 -6.19 -17.96
C LEU A 237 14.15 -5.76 -16.61
N GLU A 238 14.72 -4.56 -16.50
CA GLU A 238 15.28 -3.97 -15.26
C GLU A 238 14.23 -3.86 -14.14
N LEU A 239 13.03 -3.37 -14.48
CA LEU A 239 11.91 -3.24 -13.55
C LEU A 239 11.40 -4.62 -13.11
N TYR A 240 11.36 -5.59 -14.02
CA TYR A 240 11.00 -6.97 -13.72
C TYR A 240 12.01 -7.64 -12.78
N THR A 241 13.29 -7.71 -13.16
CA THR A 241 14.31 -8.50 -12.45
C THR A 241 14.81 -7.84 -11.18
N LEU A 242 15.13 -6.53 -11.20
CA LEU A 242 15.74 -5.83 -10.07
C LEU A 242 14.71 -5.28 -9.08
N HIS A 243 13.43 -5.21 -9.43
CA HIS A 243 12.40 -4.63 -8.56
C HIS A 243 11.23 -5.58 -8.26
N VAL A 244 10.57 -6.13 -9.28
CA VAL A 244 9.37 -6.97 -9.08
C VAL A 244 9.73 -8.33 -8.47
N LEU A 245 10.70 -9.06 -9.04
CA LEU A 245 11.14 -10.35 -8.49
C LEU A 245 11.80 -10.21 -7.10
N LEU A 246 12.56 -9.14 -6.86
CA LEU A 246 13.12 -8.83 -5.53
C LEU A 246 12.04 -8.64 -4.47
N ARG A 247 10.92 -7.98 -4.79
CA ARG A 247 9.78 -7.81 -3.86
C ARG A 247 9.03 -9.11 -3.57
N ASN A 248 9.09 -10.10 -4.46
CA ASN A 248 8.58 -11.45 -4.23
C ASN A 248 9.62 -12.39 -3.58
N ASN A 249 10.89 -11.96 -3.47
CA ASN A 249 12.06 -12.71 -2.98
C ASN A 249 12.56 -13.81 -3.94
N GLU A 250 12.27 -13.71 -5.23
CA GLU A 250 12.60 -14.71 -6.25
C GLU A 250 13.99 -14.46 -6.87
N TRP A 251 15.01 -14.31 -6.00
CA TRP A 251 16.37 -13.91 -6.36
C TRP A 251 17.06 -14.81 -7.38
N ASP A 252 16.92 -16.13 -7.25
CA ASP A 252 17.60 -17.07 -8.13
C ASP A 252 16.89 -17.22 -9.49
N TYR A 253 15.56 -17.07 -9.52
CA TYR A 253 14.80 -16.94 -10.76
C TYR A 253 15.16 -15.63 -11.51
N ALA A 254 15.38 -14.53 -10.79
CA ALA A 254 15.88 -13.29 -11.38
C ALA A 254 17.28 -13.47 -12.01
N ARG A 255 18.19 -14.20 -11.36
CA ARG A 255 19.51 -14.55 -11.93
C ARG A 255 19.39 -15.40 -13.20
N GLU A 256 18.59 -16.47 -13.16
CA GLU A 256 18.37 -17.36 -14.31
C GLU A 256 17.72 -16.61 -15.48
N PHE A 257 16.75 -15.75 -15.20
CA PHE A 257 16.11 -14.92 -16.22
C PHE A 257 17.07 -13.91 -16.86
N ILE A 258 17.97 -13.29 -16.08
CA ILE A 258 19.03 -12.42 -16.63
C ILE A 258 20.01 -13.21 -17.50
N SER A 259 20.41 -14.42 -17.07
CA SER A 259 21.37 -15.24 -17.83
C SER A 259 20.79 -15.92 -19.08
N VAL A 260 19.48 -16.15 -19.13
CA VAL A 260 18.79 -16.70 -20.32
C VAL A 260 18.33 -15.58 -21.29
N SER A 261 18.23 -14.33 -20.84
CA SER A 261 17.80 -13.21 -21.70
C SER A 261 18.78 -12.94 -22.85
N SER A 262 18.31 -13.19 -24.08
CA SER A 262 19.02 -12.87 -25.34
C SER A 262 18.87 -11.40 -25.78
N VAL A 263 18.17 -10.58 -25.00
CA VAL A 263 17.91 -9.15 -25.27
C VAL A 263 18.94 -8.25 -24.58
N LEU A 264 19.71 -8.80 -23.63
CA LEU A 264 20.75 -8.08 -22.91
C LEU A 264 22.13 -8.38 -23.49
N ASP A 265 22.76 -7.36 -24.06
CA ASP A 265 24.20 -7.33 -24.34
C ASP A 265 24.99 -7.69 -23.06
N GLU A 266 26.15 -8.34 -23.20
CA GLU A 266 26.89 -8.89 -22.06
C GLU A 266 27.23 -7.84 -20.99
N GLU A 267 27.63 -6.64 -21.41
CA GLU A 267 27.86 -5.49 -20.51
C GLU A 267 26.65 -5.15 -19.62
N ARG A 268 25.43 -5.29 -20.14
CA ARG A 268 24.19 -5.02 -19.38
C ARG A 268 23.78 -6.22 -18.52
N ARG A 269 24.06 -7.44 -18.99
CA ARG A 269 23.89 -8.68 -18.23
C ARG A 269 24.78 -8.66 -16.98
N GLU A 270 26.06 -8.35 -17.13
CA GLU A 270 27.02 -8.17 -16.03
C GLU A 270 26.58 -7.06 -15.08
N ALA A 271 26.21 -5.88 -15.59
CA ALA A 271 25.73 -4.77 -14.77
C ALA A 271 24.47 -5.12 -13.96
N PHE A 272 23.51 -5.87 -14.52
CA PHE A 272 22.32 -6.32 -13.80
C PHE A 272 22.64 -7.40 -12.76
N LEU A 273 23.55 -8.33 -13.04
CA LEU A 273 24.01 -9.33 -12.06
C LEU A 273 24.78 -8.67 -10.90
N GLN A 274 25.62 -7.68 -11.19
CA GLN A 274 26.33 -6.87 -10.19
C GLN A 274 25.34 -6.05 -9.33
N ALA A 275 24.33 -5.43 -9.95
CA ALA A 275 23.28 -4.70 -9.22
C ALA A 275 22.47 -5.64 -8.31
N LEU A 276 22.09 -6.83 -8.79
CA LEU A 276 21.40 -7.85 -8.01
C LEU A 276 22.26 -8.33 -6.82
N GLN A 277 23.57 -8.56 -7.02
CA GLN A 277 24.48 -8.88 -5.92
C GLN A 277 24.58 -7.75 -4.90
N SER A 278 24.78 -6.50 -5.35
CA SER A 278 24.86 -5.31 -4.49
C SER A 278 23.61 -5.14 -3.64
N LEU A 279 22.42 -5.31 -4.22
CA LEU A 279 21.14 -5.25 -3.51
C LEU A 279 20.95 -6.43 -2.53
N GLN A 280 21.50 -7.61 -2.84
CA GLN A 280 21.48 -8.75 -1.92
C GLN A 280 22.42 -8.52 -0.72
N GLU A 281 23.60 -7.96 -0.95
CA GLU A 281 24.56 -7.60 0.10
C GLU A 281 24.03 -6.46 0.98
N GLU A 282 23.40 -5.43 0.40
CA GLU A 282 22.72 -4.37 1.15
C GLU A 282 21.57 -4.92 2.01
N GLN A 283 20.70 -5.77 1.46
CA GLN A 283 19.63 -6.39 2.23
C GLN A 283 20.17 -7.23 3.40
N GLN A 284 21.27 -7.97 3.20
CA GLN A 284 21.91 -8.73 4.27
C GLN A 284 22.53 -7.80 5.33
N ALA A 285 23.19 -6.70 4.93
CA ALA A 285 23.77 -5.73 5.85
C ALA A 285 22.71 -5.00 6.70
N VAL A 286 21.55 -4.67 6.10
CA VAL A 286 20.39 -4.13 6.85
C VAL A 286 19.87 -5.15 7.86
N GLN A 287 19.63 -6.40 7.45
CA GLN A 287 19.20 -7.45 8.37
C GLN A 287 20.21 -7.76 9.49
N GLN A 288 21.51 -7.62 9.23
CA GLN A 288 22.54 -7.76 10.27
C GLN A 288 22.46 -6.59 11.27
N ARG A 289 22.33 -5.35 10.78
CA ARG A 289 22.19 -4.15 11.63
C ARG A 289 20.94 -4.20 12.50
N GLU A 290 19.78 -4.58 11.93
CA GLU A 290 18.54 -4.76 12.68
C GLU A 290 18.68 -5.79 13.81
N ARG A 291 19.39 -6.91 13.56
CA ARG A 291 19.66 -7.94 14.58
C ARG A 291 20.60 -7.44 15.66
N GLU A 292 21.64 -6.68 15.31
CA GLU A 292 22.52 -6.04 16.32
C GLU A 292 21.76 -5.03 17.18
N GLU A 293 20.90 -4.20 16.58
CA GLU A 293 20.09 -3.22 17.31
C GLU A 293 19.06 -3.90 18.23
N GLN A 294 18.42 -5.00 17.77
CA GLN A 294 17.56 -5.84 18.60
C GLN A 294 18.32 -6.47 19.77
N GLN A 295 19.51 -7.05 19.53
CA GLN A 295 20.34 -7.63 20.59
C GLN A 295 20.76 -6.58 21.64
N ARG A 296 21.12 -5.36 21.20
CA ARG A 296 21.45 -4.25 22.11
C ARG A 296 20.26 -3.81 22.97
N GLN A 297 19.04 -3.85 22.42
CA GLN A 297 17.80 -3.56 23.15
C GLN A 297 17.44 -4.71 24.13
N GLU A 298 17.60 -5.96 23.74
CA GLU A 298 17.38 -7.10 24.63
C GLU A 298 18.38 -7.12 25.80
N ASP A 299 19.65 -6.85 25.55
CA ASP A 299 20.69 -6.79 26.60
C ASP A 299 20.54 -5.59 27.54
N SER A 300 19.98 -4.45 27.09
CA SER A 300 19.66 -3.33 28.01
C SER A 300 18.47 -3.69 28.91
N LEU A 301 17.36 -4.17 28.33
CA LEU A 301 16.18 -4.62 29.09
C LEU A 301 16.52 -5.74 30.09
N LYS A 302 17.43 -6.64 29.73
CA LYS A 302 17.90 -7.74 30.58
C LYS A 302 18.69 -7.23 31.79
N LYS A 303 19.55 -6.20 31.61
CA LYS A 303 20.26 -5.53 32.71
C LYS A 303 19.29 -4.81 33.64
N ASP A 304 18.35 -4.05 33.08
CA ASP A 304 17.31 -3.36 33.86
C ASP A 304 16.48 -4.35 34.71
N ILE A 305 16.17 -5.53 34.17
CA ILE A 305 15.48 -6.61 34.90
C ILE A 305 16.37 -7.21 36.00
N GLU A 306 17.66 -7.40 35.76
CA GLU A 306 18.60 -7.96 36.73
C GLU A 306 18.86 -6.99 37.90
N ASP A 307 19.10 -5.70 37.62
CA ASP A 307 19.27 -4.67 38.65
C ASP A 307 17.96 -4.41 39.41
N ALA A 308 16.80 -4.40 38.74
CA ALA A 308 15.50 -4.33 39.42
C ALA A 308 15.22 -5.56 40.31
N ARG A 309 15.73 -6.74 39.94
CA ARG A 309 15.65 -7.97 40.76
C ARG A 309 16.61 -7.88 41.96
N ARG A 310 17.84 -7.39 41.75
CA ARG A 310 18.84 -7.17 42.81
C ARG A 310 18.33 -6.18 43.85
N LEU A 311 17.78 -5.05 43.42
CA LEU A 311 17.23 -4.02 44.32
C LEU A 311 16.04 -4.54 45.13
N ARG A 312 15.18 -5.39 44.55
CA ARG A 312 14.09 -6.07 45.30
C ARG A 312 14.65 -7.01 46.36
N ALA A 313 15.59 -7.89 46.01
CA ALA A 313 16.20 -8.83 46.95
C ALA A 313 16.94 -8.11 48.10
N GLU A 314 17.63 -7.00 47.82
CA GLU A 314 18.29 -6.18 48.84
C GLU A 314 17.29 -5.49 49.79
N ASN A 315 16.14 -5.06 49.26
CA ASN A 315 15.08 -4.46 50.06
C ASN A 315 14.34 -5.51 50.91
N GLU A 316 14.02 -6.67 50.33
CA GLU A 316 13.45 -7.83 51.03
C GLU A 316 14.38 -8.31 52.16
N ALA A 317 15.70 -8.35 51.94
CA ALA A 317 16.67 -8.68 52.98
C ALA A 317 16.76 -7.63 54.10
N ARG A 318 16.64 -6.32 53.80
CA ARG A 318 16.57 -5.27 54.84
C ARG A 318 15.31 -5.39 55.69
N GLU A 319 14.16 -5.67 55.07
CA GLU A 319 12.89 -5.86 55.80
C GLU A 319 12.89 -7.15 56.62
N HIS A 320 13.44 -8.26 56.09
CA HIS A 320 13.60 -9.50 56.86
C HIS A 320 14.45 -9.29 58.11
N ARG A 321 15.61 -8.64 57.96
CA ARG A 321 16.49 -8.33 59.09
C ARG A 321 15.81 -7.44 60.14
N ARG A 322 15.01 -6.45 59.72
CA ARG A 322 14.20 -5.62 60.65
C ARG A 322 13.19 -6.47 61.42
N LEU A 323 12.52 -7.40 60.74
CA LEU A 323 11.54 -8.30 61.35
C LEU A 323 12.20 -9.30 62.31
N GLU A 324 13.41 -9.79 62.02
CA GLU A 324 14.20 -10.61 62.95
C GLU A 324 14.67 -9.82 64.17
N GLU A 325 15.18 -8.59 63.97
CA GLU A 325 15.59 -7.70 65.05
C GLU A 325 14.41 -7.23 65.93
N GLU A 326 13.18 -7.17 65.40
CA GLU A 326 11.96 -7.01 66.20
C GLU A 326 11.51 -8.30 66.89
N ARG A 327 11.59 -9.44 66.20
CA ARG A 327 11.13 -10.73 66.73
C ARG A 327 11.97 -11.18 67.92
N GLY A 328 13.29 -11.12 67.81
CA GLY A 328 14.21 -11.42 68.92
C GLY A 328 14.02 -10.49 70.13
N LYS A 329 13.55 -9.25 69.93
CA LYS A 329 13.19 -8.34 71.04
C LYS A 329 11.88 -8.71 71.73
N ARG A 330 10.94 -9.37 71.04
CA ARG A 330 9.66 -9.83 71.61
C ARG A 330 9.82 -11.20 72.30
N GLU A 331 10.56 -12.11 71.69
CA GLU A 331 10.89 -13.42 72.27
C GLU A 331 11.81 -13.27 73.52
N ALA A 332 12.55 -12.16 73.64
CA ALA A 332 13.29 -11.79 74.85
C ALA A 332 12.46 -11.04 75.92
N SER A 333 11.15 -10.82 75.72
CA SER A 333 10.31 -10.02 76.63
C SER A 333 9.06 -10.74 77.15
N GLU A 334 9.02 -12.08 77.12
CA GLU A 334 7.83 -12.87 77.50
C GLU A 334 7.96 -13.50 78.91
N VAL A 335 8.29 -12.71 79.94
CA VAL A 335 8.07 -13.08 81.36
C VAL A 335 7.63 -11.88 82.22
N ASP A 336 6.32 -11.85 82.48
CA ASP A 336 5.60 -11.33 83.68
C ASP A 336 5.60 -9.84 84.06
N TYR A 337 4.49 -9.45 84.73
CA TYR A 337 4.09 -8.15 85.27
C TYR A 337 3.89 -6.98 84.27
N GLY A 338 2.89 -6.11 84.41
CA GLY A 338 1.73 -6.14 85.32
C GLY A 338 1.19 -4.75 85.69
N ILE A 339 -0.11 -4.52 85.45
CA ILE A 339 -0.97 -3.52 86.12
C ILE A 339 -0.82 -2.00 85.73
N GLU A 340 -2.00 -1.39 85.48
CA GLU A 340 -2.42 0.03 85.57
C GLU A 340 -1.83 1.21 84.71
N GLN A 341 -2.66 1.66 83.76
CA GLN A 341 -3.47 2.90 83.87
C GLN A 341 -2.82 4.31 83.89
N SER A 342 -2.67 4.88 82.68
CA SER A 342 -2.92 6.30 82.29
C SER A 342 -2.16 7.48 82.94
N SER A 343 -1.54 8.34 82.11
CA SER A 343 -1.93 9.77 81.90
C SER A 343 -0.92 10.60 81.07
N HIS A 344 -1.40 11.69 80.46
CA HIS A 344 -0.59 12.77 79.83
C HIS A 344 -0.03 13.74 80.92
N PRO A 345 1.01 14.59 80.68
CA PRO A 345 0.89 15.78 79.80
C PRO A 345 2.15 16.37 79.10
N SER A 346 1.85 17.31 78.20
CA SER A 346 2.59 18.43 77.56
C SER A 346 4.08 18.77 77.81
N SER A 347 4.69 19.22 76.70
CA SER A 347 5.81 20.16 76.47
C SER A 347 6.06 21.30 77.50
N PRO A 348 7.28 21.90 77.52
CA PRO A 348 7.49 23.15 76.75
C PRO A 348 8.87 23.29 76.08
N SER A 349 9.23 24.51 75.60
CA SER A 349 10.26 24.78 74.58
C SER A 349 11.19 25.99 74.87
N LYS A 350 12.38 26.03 74.21
CA LYS A 350 13.07 27.20 73.58
C LYS A 350 14.52 26.80 73.15
N ALA A 351 14.96 27.07 71.92
CA ALA A 351 15.53 28.32 71.33
C ALA A 351 16.98 28.61 71.80
N ARG A 352 17.90 29.28 71.08
CA ARG A 352 17.92 30.26 69.95
C ARG A 352 19.31 30.13 69.24
N ASP A 353 19.76 30.77 68.14
CA ASP A 353 19.33 31.78 67.14
C ASP A 353 20.28 31.67 65.89
N SER A 354 20.34 32.69 65.01
CA SER A 354 21.44 33.08 64.08
C SER A 354 21.35 32.73 62.58
N ARG A 355 20.71 33.65 61.82
CA ARG A 355 21.26 34.47 60.69
C ARG A 355 22.06 33.79 59.53
N ASN A 356 22.01 34.25 58.27
CA ASN A 356 21.49 35.51 57.71
C ASN A 356 21.13 35.42 56.20
N GLY A 357 20.19 36.26 55.75
CA GLY A 357 20.00 36.72 54.36
C GLY A 357 19.48 35.71 53.31
N SER A 358 18.88 36.09 52.16
CA SER A 358 17.98 37.18 51.75
C SER A 358 18.03 37.33 50.22
N ALA A 359 16.98 36.94 49.48
CA ALA A 359 16.59 37.59 48.21
C ALA A 359 15.21 37.10 47.68
N MET A 360 14.42 38.08 47.24
CA MET A 360 13.42 38.14 46.15
C MET A 360 13.18 36.92 45.23
N SER A 361 11.98 36.70 44.67
CA SER A 361 10.71 37.46 44.74
C SER A 361 9.50 36.75 44.11
N LYS A 362 8.27 37.17 44.49
CA LYS A 362 7.06 37.39 43.64
C LYS A 362 6.49 36.24 42.77
N GLN A 363 5.16 36.04 42.64
CA GLN A 363 3.99 36.63 43.30
C GLN A 363 2.71 35.78 43.05
N SER A 364 1.67 35.96 43.90
CA SER A 364 0.20 36.02 43.61
C SER A 364 -0.43 35.30 42.37
N GLN A 365 -1.63 34.70 42.41
CA GLN A 365 -2.72 34.76 43.41
C GLN A 365 -3.83 33.70 43.16
N SER A 366 -4.61 33.38 44.22
CA SER A 366 -6.06 33.03 44.29
C SER A 366 -6.79 32.38 43.08
N SER A 367 -7.71 31.42 43.28
CA SER A 367 -8.93 31.63 44.09
C SER A 367 -9.78 30.35 44.34
N SER A 368 -10.70 30.46 45.32
CA SER A 368 -11.92 29.66 45.61
C SER A 368 -12.16 28.33 44.85
N SER A 369 -12.24 27.15 45.48
CA SER A 369 -13.13 26.67 46.57
C SER A 369 -14.59 26.37 46.19
N VAL A 370 -14.94 25.08 45.99
CA VAL A 370 -16.23 24.46 46.39
C VAL A 370 -15.93 23.01 46.81
N SER A 371 -16.71 22.47 47.75
CA SER A 371 -16.47 21.16 48.39
C SER A 371 -17.32 20.01 47.83
N LYS A 372 -16.77 18.78 47.86
CA LYS A 372 -17.55 17.55 48.05
C LYS A 372 -16.66 16.38 48.48
N ALA A 373 -16.91 15.85 49.68
CA ALA A 373 -16.22 14.67 50.18
C ALA A 373 -16.85 13.38 49.64
N LYS A 374 -16.03 12.42 49.17
CA LYS A 374 -16.47 11.03 49.00
C LYS A 374 -15.30 10.04 49.09
N LYS A 375 -15.24 9.36 50.23
CA LYS A 375 -14.60 8.06 50.51
C LYS A 375 -13.32 7.71 49.74
N SER A 376 -12.18 7.77 50.43
CA SER A 376 -10.98 6.99 50.07
C SER A 376 -11.32 5.50 49.98
N ALA A 377 -11.07 4.90 48.82
CA ALA A 377 -11.20 3.46 48.62
C ALA A 377 -9.88 2.75 49.01
N ALA A 378 -9.98 1.65 49.76
CA ALA A 378 -8.83 0.80 50.06
C ALA A 378 -8.28 0.13 48.78
N PRO A 379 -6.98 -0.22 48.73
CA PRO A 379 -6.39 -0.87 47.56
C PRO A 379 -7.08 -2.22 47.25
N PRO A 380 -7.36 -2.53 45.97
CA PRO A 380 -8.08 -3.74 45.59
C PRO A 380 -7.26 -5.00 45.91
N SER A 381 -7.87 -5.89 46.71
CA SER A 381 -7.33 -7.20 47.07
C SER A 381 -7.18 -8.11 45.85
N LEU A 382 -6.41 -9.19 46.00
CA LEU A 382 -6.04 -10.09 44.89
C LEU A 382 -7.25 -10.65 44.14
N GLY A 383 -8.36 -10.95 44.82
CA GLY A 383 -9.61 -11.39 44.21
C GLY A 383 -10.23 -10.35 43.26
N ALA A 384 -10.17 -9.05 43.60
CA ALA A 384 -10.67 -7.99 42.72
C ALA A 384 -9.78 -7.80 41.47
N ARG A 385 -8.48 -8.09 41.58
CA ARG A 385 -7.57 -8.11 40.42
C ARG A 385 -7.88 -9.28 39.49
N ALA A 386 -8.11 -10.48 40.04
CA ALA A 386 -8.56 -11.64 39.27
C ALA A 386 -9.92 -11.40 38.58
N ALA A 387 -10.87 -10.77 39.28
CA ALA A 387 -12.18 -10.42 38.71
C ALA A 387 -12.06 -9.45 37.51
N MET A 388 -11.18 -8.44 37.57
CA MET A 388 -10.93 -7.55 36.43
C MET A 388 -10.27 -8.28 35.24
N ILE A 389 -9.36 -9.22 35.50
CA ILE A 389 -8.76 -10.05 34.44
C ILE A 389 -9.83 -10.92 33.77
N ILE A 390 -10.72 -11.55 34.54
CA ILE A 390 -11.82 -12.38 34.01
C ILE A 390 -12.84 -11.53 33.24
N ALA A 391 -13.16 -10.33 33.70
CA ALA A 391 -14.04 -9.39 32.98
C ALA A 391 -13.42 -8.94 31.64
N ASN A 392 -12.12 -8.62 31.61
CA ASN A 392 -11.42 -8.31 30.37
C ASN A 392 -11.36 -9.51 29.41
N LEU A 393 -11.12 -10.73 29.93
CA LEU A 393 -11.13 -11.95 29.12
C LEU A 393 -12.51 -12.19 28.48
N ARG A 394 -13.59 -11.95 29.23
CA ARG A 394 -14.96 -12.04 28.73
C ARG A 394 -15.24 -11.02 27.62
N ASN A 395 -14.84 -9.76 27.79
CA ASN A 395 -15.00 -8.73 26.76
C ASN A 395 -14.24 -9.09 25.46
N ILE A 396 -13.04 -9.68 25.57
CA ILE A 396 -12.26 -10.17 24.43
C ILE A 396 -13.01 -11.33 23.72
N ILE A 397 -13.60 -12.26 24.46
CA ILE A 397 -14.38 -13.37 23.89
C ILE A 397 -15.63 -12.86 23.16
N GLU A 398 -16.35 -11.88 23.74
CA GLU A 398 -17.55 -11.30 23.13
C GLU A 398 -17.20 -10.45 21.87
N GLN A 399 -16.06 -9.73 21.86
CA GLN A 399 -15.53 -9.06 20.66
C GLN A 399 -15.01 -10.04 19.59
N MET A 400 -14.47 -11.18 19.99
CA MET A 400 -14.04 -12.22 19.04
C MET A 400 -15.28 -12.85 18.36
N GLY A 401 -16.38 -13.06 19.11
CA GLY A 401 -17.65 -13.55 18.58
C GLY A 401 -18.28 -12.66 17.50
N SER A 402 -18.20 -11.33 17.62
CA SER A 402 -18.66 -10.41 16.56
C SER A 402 -17.70 -10.39 15.36
N SER A 403 -16.39 -10.46 15.60
CA SER A 403 -15.36 -10.49 14.56
C SER A 403 -15.43 -11.73 13.65
N LEU A 404 -15.91 -12.87 14.17
CA LEU A 404 -16.11 -14.09 13.37
C LEU A 404 -17.24 -13.97 12.33
N ARG A 405 -18.17 -13.02 12.46
CA ARG A 405 -19.22 -12.77 11.44
C ARG A 405 -18.75 -11.92 10.26
N THR A 406 -17.67 -11.14 10.39
CA THR A 406 -17.23 -10.20 9.35
C THR A 406 -16.09 -10.71 8.47
N ASN A 407 -15.38 -11.77 8.88
CA ASN A 407 -14.26 -12.34 8.11
C ASN A 407 -14.26 -13.88 8.11
N PRO A 408 -15.07 -14.54 7.25
CA PRO A 408 -15.12 -16.01 7.20
C PRO A 408 -13.78 -16.65 6.78
N MET A 409 -12.91 -15.94 6.06
CA MET A 409 -11.57 -16.45 5.72
C MET A 409 -10.68 -16.62 6.96
N LEU A 410 -10.82 -15.78 7.99
CA LEU A 410 -10.09 -15.92 9.25
C LEU A 410 -10.61 -17.11 10.07
N LEU A 411 -11.93 -17.34 10.09
CA LEU A 411 -12.52 -18.55 10.67
C LEU A 411 -11.96 -19.80 9.99
N MET A 412 -11.94 -19.85 8.65
CA MET A 412 -11.41 -20.99 7.90
C MET A 412 -9.91 -21.23 8.17
N ARG A 413 -9.10 -20.17 8.28
CA ARG A 413 -7.68 -20.29 8.67
C ARG A 413 -7.51 -20.78 10.11
N LEU A 414 -8.32 -20.30 11.06
CA LEU A 414 -8.30 -20.74 12.46
C LEU A 414 -8.73 -22.22 12.60
N VAL A 415 -9.78 -22.64 11.88
CA VAL A 415 -10.23 -24.04 11.85
C VAL A 415 -9.15 -24.94 11.22
N ALA A 416 -8.55 -24.52 10.10
CA ALA A 416 -7.45 -25.25 9.48
C ALA A 416 -6.22 -25.38 10.40
N PHE A 417 -5.91 -24.34 11.20
CA PHE A 417 -4.85 -24.36 12.22
C PHE A 417 -5.17 -25.29 13.39
N ILE A 418 -6.42 -25.30 13.87
CA ILE A 418 -6.87 -26.24 14.92
C ILE A 418 -6.82 -27.69 14.40
N VAL A 419 -7.26 -27.93 13.16
CA VAL A 419 -7.18 -29.25 12.52
C VAL A 419 -5.72 -29.69 12.31
N SER A 420 -4.83 -28.79 11.88
CA SER A 420 -3.41 -29.14 11.71
C SER A 420 -2.75 -29.45 13.05
N ILE A 421 -3.06 -28.72 14.13
CA ILE A 421 -2.64 -29.06 15.50
C ILE A 421 -3.17 -30.44 15.91
N ILE A 422 -4.44 -30.76 15.68
CA ILE A 422 -5.03 -32.06 16.01
C ILE A 422 -4.35 -33.20 15.22
N VAL A 423 -4.02 -33.00 13.94
CA VAL A 423 -3.28 -33.97 13.11
C VAL A 423 -1.83 -34.14 13.59
N VAL A 424 -1.15 -33.05 13.95
CA VAL A 424 0.22 -33.07 14.53
C VAL A 424 0.23 -33.80 15.87
N PHE A 425 -0.73 -33.53 16.77
CA PHE A 425 -0.94 -34.29 18.00
C PHE A 425 -1.56 -35.68 17.78
N GLY A 426 -2.00 -36.02 16.56
CA GLY A 426 -2.45 -37.36 16.19
C GLY A 426 -1.30 -38.34 15.94
N ARG A 427 -0.13 -37.84 15.52
CA ARG A 427 1.05 -38.68 15.24
C ARG A 427 1.65 -39.24 16.54
N ARG A 428 1.71 -40.57 16.62
CA ARG A 428 2.19 -41.31 17.81
C ARG A 428 3.63 -40.93 18.17
N ASP A 429 4.48 -40.74 17.16
CA ASP A 429 5.90 -40.39 17.30
C ASP A 429 6.10 -39.04 18.01
N LEU A 430 5.21 -38.07 17.76
CA LEU A 430 5.23 -36.78 18.43
C LEU A 430 4.72 -36.89 19.87
N ARG A 431 3.67 -37.68 20.14
CA ARG A 431 3.25 -37.98 21.52
C ARG A 431 4.37 -38.62 22.34
N GLU A 432 5.15 -39.51 21.73
CA GLU A 432 6.31 -40.11 22.39
C GLU A 432 7.46 -39.12 22.62
N ARG A 433 7.84 -38.32 21.62
CA ARG A 433 8.86 -37.27 21.79
C ARG A 433 8.45 -36.28 22.89
N ILE A 434 7.19 -35.83 22.87
CA ILE A 434 6.63 -34.94 23.90
C ILE A 434 6.60 -35.63 25.27
N LYS A 435 6.21 -36.91 25.38
CA LYS A 435 6.29 -37.67 26.65
C LYS A 435 7.71 -37.79 27.19
N ARG A 436 8.71 -38.03 26.33
CA ARG A 436 10.13 -38.13 26.74
C ARG A 436 10.67 -36.77 27.21
N ILE A 437 10.30 -35.69 26.53
CA ILE A 437 10.70 -34.31 26.90
C ILE A 437 10.02 -33.87 28.21
N LEU A 438 8.70 -33.97 28.33
CA LEU A 438 7.99 -33.65 29.57
C LEU A 438 8.41 -34.55 30.72
N GLY A 439 8.63 -35.84 30.47
CA GLY A 439 9.12 -36.79 31.48
C GLY A 439 10.48 -36.38 32.06
N SER A 440 11.43 -36.00 31.20
CA SER A 440 12.77 -35.55 31.65
C SER A 440 12.78 -34.17 32.31
N GLY A 441 11.87 -33.27 31.93
CA GLY A 441 11.64 -32.01 32.63
C GLY A 441 11.00 -32.21 34.01
N TRP A 442 9.97 -33.05 34.10
CA TRP A 442 9.21 -33.27 35.34
C TRP A 442 10.02 -34.04 36.39
N THR A 443 10.90 -34.96 36.01
CA THR A 443 11.84 -35.59 36.95
C THR A 443 12.84 -34.59 37.50
N LYS A 444 13.38 -33.67 36.69
CA LYS A 444 14.26 -32.60 37.17
C LYS A 444 13.56 -31.66 38.15
N VAL A 445 12.36 -31.17 37.81
CA VAL A 445 11.55 -30.33 38.72
C VAL A 445 11.23 -31.08 40.02
N LYS A 446 10.89 -32.37 39.96
CA LYS A 446 10.64 -33.20 41.15
C LYS A 446 11.90 -33.45 41.99
N GLN A 447 13.08 -33.56 41.37
CA GLN A 447 14.36 -33.63 42.10
C GLN A 447 14.69 -32.30 42.80
N THR A 448 14.55 -31.16 42.13
CA THR A 448 14.79 -29.84 42.74
C THR A 448 13.82 -29.58 43.90
N ALA A 449 12.53 -29.86 43.73
CA ALA A 449 11.55 -29.76 44.83
C ALA A 449 11.84 -30.77 45.97
N GLY A 450 12.23 -32.00 45.63
CA GLY A 450 12.58 -33.05 46.60
C GLY A 450 13.87 -32.76 47.40
N MET A 451 14.80 -31.99 46.85
CA MET A 451 15.93 -31.43 47.59
C MET A 451 15.49 -30.28 48.50
N GLY A 452 14.68 -29.34 47.97
CA GLY A 452 14.22 -28.18 48.74
C GLY A 452 13.48 -28.52 50.03
N VAL A 453 12.72 -29.61 50.05
CA VAL A 453 11.98 -30.07 51.25
C VAL A 453 12.85 -30.89 52.22
N LYS A 454 14.04 -31.34 51.81
CA LYS A 454 14.92 -32.20 52.63
C LYS A 454 15.97 -31.46 53.47
N VAL A 455 15.98 -30.12 53.45
CA VAL A 455 16.92 -29.28 54.21
C VAL A 455 16.22 -28.45 55.30
N THR A 456 14.91 -28.62 55.49
CA THR A 456 14.10 -27.87 56.47
C THR A 456 13.73 -28.72 57.70
N TYR A 457 14.72 -29.39 58.30
CA TYR A 457 14.65 -29.95 59.65
C TYR A 457 16.07 -30.19 60.21
N ILE A 458 16.63 -29.14 60.80
CA ILE A 458 17.62 -29.07 61.89
C ILE A 458 17.52 -27.65 62.46
#